data_AF-A0A8T4WDX2-F1
#
_entry.id   AF-A0A8T4WDX2-F1
#
_cell.length_a   1.000
_cell.length_b   1.000
_cell.length_c   1.000
_cell.angle_alpha   90.00
_cell.angle_beta   90.00
_cell.angle_gamma   90.00
#
_symmetry.space_group_name_H-M   'P 1'
#
loop_
_entity.id
_entity.type
_entity.pdbx_description
1 polymer ?
#
loop_
_entity_poly.entity_id
_entity_poly.type
_entity_poly.pdbx_seq_one_letter_code
_entity_poly.pdbx_strand_id
1 'polypeptide(L)'
;MSRSSESTNGGLAGVGKWIAISSELPCSVVVMVFVGQILGRFWFGQSGALWGVLIGALVGFFFGSYSVYMTIQYYDKMEKQDKERRAYRPTDEEISKDYDFDSEDEKEL
;
A
#
# COMPACT_ATOMS: atom_id res chain seq x y z
N MET A 1 -2.65 -36.18 4.50
CA MET A 1 -3.93 -35.59 3.99
C MET A 1 -4.60 -35.00 5.23
N SER A 2 -4.83 -33.69 5.40
CA SER A 2 -5.30 -32.68 4.45
C SER A 2 -4.86 -31.29 4.93
N ARG A 3 -4.24 -30.48 4.05
CA ARG A 3 -4.04 -29.04 4.25
C ARG A 3 -5.33 -28.34 3.83
N SER A 4 -6.11 -27.82 4.78
CA SER A 4 -7.30 -27.02 4.47
C SER A 4 -7.74 -26.17 5.67
N SER A 5 -6.98 -25.15 6.03
CA SER A 5 -7.48 -24.03 6.84
C SER A 5 -6.51 -22.84 6.88
N GLU A 6 -5.89 -22.48 5.76
CA GLU A 6 -5.01 -21.30 5.68
C GLU A 6 -5.29 -20.50 4.39
N SER A 7 -6.54 -20.06 4.19
CA SER A 7 -6.90 -19.26 3.01
C SER A 7 -8.03 -18.24 3.20
N THR A 8 -8.47 -17.94 4.42
CA THR A 8 -9.65 -17.07 4.60
C THR A 8 -9.37 -15.72 5.28
N ASN A 9 -8.23 -15.54 5.97
CA ASN A 9 -7.88 -14.25 6.59
C ASN A 9 -7.02 -13.31 5.71
N GLY A 10 -6.63 -13.76 4.50
CA GLY A 10 -5.90 -12.93 3.53
C GLY A 10 -6.79 -12.19 2.52
N GLY A 11 -8.10 -12.46 2.49
CA GLY A 11 -9.01 -12.00 1.45
C GLY A 11 -9.32 -10.49 1.50
N LEU A 12 -9.69 -9.96 2.67
CA LEU A 12 -10.08 -8.55 2.83
C LEU A 12 -8.89 -7.58 2.79
N ALA A 13 -7.78 -7.95 3.42
CA ALA A 13 -6.54 -7.15 3.41
C ALA A 13 -5.94 -7.04 1.99
N GLY A 14 -6.01 -8.12 1.20
CA GLY A 14 -5.59 -8.11 -0.20
C GLY A 14 -6.48 -7.23 -1.09
N VAL A 15 -7.80 -7.29 -0.90
CA VAL A 15 -8.77 -6.52 -1.69
C VAL A 15 -8.61 -5.01 -1.47
N GLY A 16 -8.35 -4.56 -0.24
CA GLY A 16 -8.12 -3.14 0.05
C GLY A 16 -6.95 -2.55 -0.74
N LYS A 17 -5.83 -3.29 -0.88
CA LYS A 17 -4.67 -2.89 -1.68
C LYS A 17 -5.03 -2.66 -3.14
N TRP A 18 -5.79 -3.59 -3.74
CA TRP A 18 -6.18 -3.49 -5.15
C TRP A 18 -7.21 -2.39 -5.42
N ILE A 19 -8.11 -2.11 -4.46
CA ILE A 19 -9.04 -0.98 -4.54
C ILE A 19 -8.29 0.34 -4.47
N ALA A 20 -7.32 0.48 -3.56
CA ALA A 20 -6.50 1.69 -3.48
C ALA A 20 -5.75 1.95 -4.80
N ILE A 21 -5.07 0.91 -5.31
CA ILE A 21 -4.35 0.96 -6.59
C ILE A 21 -5.28 1.32 -7.76
N SER A 22 -6.48 0.72 -7.83
CA SER A 22 -7.41 0.99 -8.92
C SER A 22 -8.01 2.38 -8.87
N SER A 23 -8.09 3.01 -7.69
CA SER A 23 -8.59 4.38 -7.51
C SER A 23 -7.53 5.46 -7.81
N GLU A 24 -6.24 5.16 -7.63
CA GLU A 24 -5.16 6.14 -7.83
C GLU A 24 -5.03 6.58 -9.30
N LEU A 25 -5.06 5.63 -10.24
CA LEU A 25 -4.91 5.91 -11.67
C LEU A 25 -6.02 6.83 -12.23
N PRO A 26 -7.33 6.53 -12.06
CA PRO A 26 -8.36 7.43 -12.53
C PRO A 26 -8.31 8.79 -11.81
N CYS A 27 -7.96 8.83 -10.53
CA CYS A 27 -7.80 10.07 -9.79
C CYS A 27 -6.70 10.96 -10.40
N SER A 28 -5.50 10.41 -10.62
CA SER A 28 -4.38 11.18 -11.19
C SER A 28 -4.69 11.69 -12.59
N VAL A 29 -5.36 10.89 -13.42
CA VAL A 29 -5.79 11.30 -14.76
C VAL A 29 -6.77 12.45 -14.69
N VAL A 30 -7.80 12.37 -13.85
CA VAL A 30 -8.81 13.45 -13.72
C VAL A 30 -8.15 14.74 -13.24
N VAL A 31 -7.29 14.69 -12.22
CA VAL A 31 -6.57 15.87 -11.71
C VAL A 31 -5.73 16.51 -12.82
N MET A 32 -4.97 15.71 -13.56
CA MET A 32 -4.07 16.24 -14.58
C MET A 32 -4.81 16.73 -15.84
N VAL A 33 -5.96 16.15 -16.16
CA VAL A 33 -6.89 16.68 -17.16
C VAL A 33 -7.41 18.06 -16.76
N PHE A 34 -7.84 18.25 -15.51
CA PHE A 34 -8.30 19.54 -15.02
C PHE A 34 -7.19 20.59 -15.04
N VAL A 35 -6.00 20.23 -14.56
CA VAL A 35 -4.83 21.11 -14.60
C VAL A 35 -4.48 21.47 -16.04
N GLY A 36 -4.44 20.49 -16.94
CA GLY A 36 -4.18 20.70 -18.36
C GLY A 36 -5.21 21.61 -19.02
N GLN A 37 -6.50 21.44 -18.70
CA GLN A 37 -7.57 22.30 -19.21
C GLN A 37 -7.40 23.76 -18.75
N ILE A 38 -7.07 23.97 -17.47
CA ILE A 38 -6.85 25.30 -16.90
C ILE A 38 -5.64 25.97 -17.59
N LEU A 39 -4.50 25.28 -17.63
CA LEU A 39 -3.28 25.79 -18.27
C LEU A 39 -3.48 26.05 -19.78
N GLY A 40 -4.18 25.16 -20.47
CA GLY A 40 -4.51 25.31 -21.89
C GLY A 40 -5.37 26.54 -22.16
N ARG A 41 -6.36 26.81 -21.30
CA ARG A 41 -7.18 28.04 -21.38
C ARG A 41 -6.36 29.30 -21.19
N PHE A 42 -5.38 29.27 -20.28
CA PHE A 42 -4.51 30.42 -20.01
C PHE A 42 -3.60 30.77 -21.19
N TRP A 43 -3.11 29.78 -21.95
CA TRP A 43 -2.16 30.04 -23.05
C TRP A 43 -2.80 30.30 -24.41
N PHE A 44 -3.85 29.57 -24.79
CA PHE A 44 -4.41 29.65 -26.15
C PHE A 44 -5.94 29.86 -26.15
N GLY A 45 -6.50 30.34 -25.04
CA GLY A 45 -7.93 30.60 -24.92
C GLY A 45 -8.77 29.32 -25.04
N GLN A 46 -9.96 29.43 -25.65
CA GLN A 46 -10.92 28.32 -25.70
C GLN A 46 -10.41 27.11 -26.48
N SER A 47 -9.62 27.33 -27.54
CA SER A 47 -9.03 26.25 -28.34
C SER A 47 -7.88 25.54 -27.62
N GLY A 48 -7.16 26.27 -26.75
CA GLY A 48 -6.10 25.71 -25.90
C GLY A 48 -6.61 24.73 -24.84
N ALA A 49 -7.86 24.89 -24.41
CA ALA A 49 -8.48 24.00 -23.42
C ALA A 49 -8.49 22.53 -23.89
N LEU A 50 -8.77 22.29 -25.17
CA LEU A 50 -8.94 20.95 -25.73
C LEU A 50 -7.59 20.24 -25.87
N TRP A 51 -6.57 20.96 -26.34
CA TRP A 51 -5.18 20.48 -26.36
C TRP A 51 -4.62 20.27 -24.96
N GLY A 52 -4.94 21.16 -24.03
CA GLY A 52 -4.58 21.03 -22.62
C GLY A 52 -5.17 19.78 -21.97
N VAL A 53 -6.43 19.44 -22.27
CA VAL A 53 -7.05 18.18 -21.82
C VAL A 53 -6.35 16.96 -22.39
N LEU A 54 -6.03 16.95 -23.70
CA LEU A 54 -5.33 15.82 -24.35
C LEU A 54 -3.93 15.59 -23.75
N ILE A 55 -3.15 16.67 -23.59
CA ILE A 55 -1.81 16.60 -22.99
C ILE A 55 -1.91 16.22 -21.51
N GLY A 56 -2.86 16.82 -20.78
CA GLY A 56 -3.13 16.53 -19.38
C GLY A 56 -3.50 15.06 -19.16
N ALA A 57 -4.36 14.49 -20.00
CA ALA A 57 -4.73 13.08 -19.94
C ALA A 57 -3.53 12.15 -20.17
N LEU A 58 -2.69 12.43 -21.17
CA LEU A 58 -1.49 11.65 -21.44
C LEU A 58 -0.52 11.71 -20.26
N VAL A 59 -0.19 12.91 -19.79
CA VAL A 59 0.72 13.11 -18.66
C VAL A 59 0.16 12.47 -17.39
N GLY A 60 -1.13 12.65 -17.11
CA GLY A 60 -1.82 12.06 -15.96
C GLY A 60 -1.84 10.54 -15.99
N PHE A 61 -1.92 9.93 -17.18
CA PHE A 61 -1.86 8.48 -17.36
C PHE A 61 -0.45 7.92 -17.11
N PHE A 62 0.59 8.51 -17.72
CA PHE A 62 1.97 8.09 -17.48
C PHE A 62 2.41 8.32 -16.04
N PHE A 63 2.07 9.47 -15.46
CA PHE A 63 2.38 9.77 -14.07
C PHE A 63 1.59 8.88 -13.11
N GLY A 64 0.30 8.63 -13.39
CA GLY A 64 -0.55 7.74 -12.60
C GLY A 64 -0.07 6.30 -12.59
N SER A 65 0.25 5.74 -13.77
CA SER A 65 0.82 4.40 -13.89
C SER A 65 2.16 4.26 -13.17
N TYR A 66 3.03 5.28 -13.25
CA TYR A 66 4.28 5.30 -12.49
C TYR A 66 4.05 5.34 -10.98
N SER A 67 3.09 6.14 -10.51
CA SER A 67 2.69 6.20 -9.11
C SER A 67 2.22 4.84 -8.62
N VAL A 68 1.29 4.20 -9.34
CA VAL A 68 0.79 2.86 -9.03
C VAL A 68 1.93 1.84 -8.93
N TYR A 69 2.88 1.88 -9.88
CA TYR A 69 4.04 0.99 -9.85
C TYR A 69 4.88 1.17 -8.58
N MET A 70 5.13 2.42 -8.16
CA MET A 70 5.82 2.74 -6.91
C MET A 70 5.02 2.28 -5.69
N THR A 71 3.71 2.51 -5.67
CA THR A 71 2.81 2.08 -4.58
C THR A 71 2.87 0.56 -4.40
N ILE A 72 2.84 -0.21 -5.50
CA ILE A 72 2.97 -1.67 -5.46
C ILE A 72 4.32 -2.10 -4.85
N GLN A 73 5.43 -1.48 -5.30
CA GLN A 73 6.74 -1.77 -4.72
C GLN A 73 6.82 -1.45 -3.22
N TYR A 74 6.21 -0.33 -2.80
CA TYR A 74 6.17 0.05 -1.40
C TYR A 74 5.44 -1.00 -0.55
N TYR A 75 4.26 -1.44 -1.00
CA TYR A 75 3.51 -2.50 -0.31
C TYR A 75 4.27 -3.83 -0.27
N ASP A 76 4.98 -4.22 -1.33
CA ASP A 76 5.77 -5.45 -1.35
C ASP A 76 6.96 -5.39 -0.36
N LYS A 77 7.59 -4.22 -0.22
CA LYS A 77 8.64 -3.99 0.80
C LYS A 77 8.09 -4.09 2.23
N MET A 78 6.91 -3.51 2.49
CA MET A 78 6.27 -3.61 3.81
C MET A 78 5.89 -5.06 4.13
N GLU A 79 5.34 -5.80 3.16
CA GLU A 79 4.97 -7.20 3.38
C GLU A 79 6.18 -8.09 3.70
N LYS A 80 7.34 -7.82 3.08
CA LYS A 80 8.61 -8.50 3.40
C LYS A 80 9.09 -8.18 4.81
N GLN A 81 9.07 -6.91 5.23
CA GLN A 81 9.45 -6.51 6.59
C GLN A 81 8.51 -7.08 7.65
N ASP A 82 7.20 -7.12 7.37
CA ASP A 82 6.21 -7.72 8.27
C ASP A 82 6.42 -9.23 8.41
N LYS A 83 6.77 -9.94 7.32
CA LYS A 83 7.12 -11.36 7.40
C LYS A 83 8.39 -11.60 8.21
N GLU A 84 9.41 -10.75 8.07
CA GLU A 84 10.62 -10.82 8.88
C GLU A 84 10.33 -10.55 10.37
N ARG A 85 9.51 -9.55 10.69
CA ARG A 85 9.10 -9.25 12.07
C ARG A 85 8.23 -10.33 12.71
N ARG A 86 7.38 -11.00 11.93
CA ARG A 86 6.52 -12.10 12.41
C ARG A 86 7.25 -13.44 12.50
N ALA A 87 8.46 -13.55 11.95
CA ALA A 87 9.27 -14.76 12.02
C ALA A 87 10.08 -14.86 13.33
N TYR A 88 9.58 -14.33 14.45
CA TYR A 88 10.12 -14.72 15.75
C TYR A 88 9.68 -16.15 16.05
N ARG A 89 10.58 -17.09 15.77
CA ARG A 89 10.59 -18.37 16.48
C ARG A 89 11.51 -18.19 17.68
N PRO A 90 11.02 -18.34 18.92
CA PRO A 90 11.93 -18.40 20.06
C PRO A 90 12.94 -19.51 19.80
N THR A 91 14.20 -19.27 20.17
CA THR A 91 15.23 -20.30 20.07
C THR A 91 14.90 -21.43 21.05
N ASP A 92 15.36 -22.67 20.78
CA ASP A 92 15.10 -23.81 21.67
C ASP A 92 15.57 -23.54 23.12
N GLU A 93 16.59 -22.68 23.27
CA GLU A 93 17.12 -22.17 24.54
C GLU A 93 16.11 -21.30 25.30
N GLU A 94 15.33 -20.46 24.62
CA GLU A 94 14.26 -19.64 25.22
C GLU A 94 13.02 -20.47 25.58
N ILE A 95 12.74 -21.53 24.81
CA ILE A 95 11.63 -22.46 25.07
C ILE A 95 11.91 -23.32 26.31
N SER A 96 13.18 -23.71 26.53
CA SER A 96 13.61 -24.53 27.66
C SER A 96 13.81 -23.78 28.98
N LYS A 97 13.77 -22.44 28.96
CA LYS A 97 13.76 -21.67 30.20
C LYS A 97 12.40 -21.82 30.85
N ASP A 98 12.33 -22.70 31.86
CA ASP A 98 11.24 -22.68 32.82
C ASP A 98 11.16 -21.28 33.43
N TYR A 99 10.03 -20.62 33.20
CA TYR A 99 9.73 -19.32 33.79
C TYR A 99 9.51 -19.55 35.29
N ASP A 100 10.47 -19.16 36.10
CA ASP A 100 10.39 -19.26 37.57
C ASP A 100 9.42 -18.19 38.07
N PHE A 101 8.13 -18.54 38.12
CA PHE A 101 7.02 -17.63 38.45
C PHE A 101 6.91 -17.29 39.95
N ASP A 102 7.83 -17.77 40.79
CA ASP A 102 7.58 -17.91 42.24
C ASP A 102 8.60 -17.20 43.15
N SER A 103 9.09 -16.01 42.77
CA SER A 103 10.10 -15.32 43.61
C SER A 103 9.94 -13.80 43.81
N GLU A 104 8.74 -13.22 43.61
CA GLU A 104 8.52 -11.79 43.90
C GLU A 104 7.26 -11.43 44.72
N ASP A 105 6.60 -12.35 45.43
CA ASP A 105 5.43 -12.03 46.28
C ASP A 105 5.58 -12.37 47.78
N GLU A 106 6.79 -12.65 48.29
CA GLU A 106 6.98 -13.07 49.70
C GLU A 106 7.87 -12.14 50.55
N LYS A 107 7.95 -10.84 50.21
CA LYS A 107 8.72 -9.86 51.01
C LYS A 107 8.05 -8.50 51.21
N GLU A 108 6.74 -8.44 51.41
CA GLU A 108 6.12 -7.28 52.08
C GLU A 108 4.92 -7.72 52.93
N LEU A 109 5.18 -8.23 54.15
CA LEU A 109 4.28 -8.17 55.31
C LEU A 109 5.07 -8.36 56.62
#